data_AF-A0A392TJ90-F1
#
_entry.id   AF-A0A392TJ90-F1
#
_cell.length_a   1.000
_cell.length_b   1.000
_cell.length_c   1.000
_cell.angle_alpha   90.00
_cell.angle_beta   90.00
_cell.angle_gamma   90.00
#
_symmetry.space_group_name_H-M   'P 1'
#
loop_
_entity.id
_entity.type
_entity.pdbx_description
1 polymer ?
#
loop_
_entity_poly.entity_id
_entity_poly.type
_entity_poly.pdbx_seq_one_letter_code
_entity_poly.pdbx_strand_id
1 'polypeptide(L)' 'METIPLRIEGREVKKLRNKEIASVKVVWGGPAGENATWELE' A
#
# COMPACT_ATOMS: atom_id res chain seq x y z
N MET A 1 -19.59 -3.12 5.54
CA MET A 1 -18.81 -1.87 5.72
C MET A 1 -17.65 -1.93 4.75
N GLU A 2 -17.55 -0.93 3.89
CA GLU A 2 -16.58 -0.89 2.79
C GLU A 2 -15.28 -0.24 3.26
N THR A 3 -14.13 -0.83 2.94
CA THR A 3 -12.81 -0.25 3.18
C THR A 3 -12.48 0.70 2.05
N ILE A 4 -12.37 2.00 2.36
CA ILE A 4 -12.06 3.04 1.38
C ILE A 4 -10.57 3.40 1.44
N PRO A 5 -9.86 3.53 0.30
CA PRO A 5 -8.48 4.01 0.31
C PRO A 5 -8.47 5.48 0.72
N LEU A 6 -7.74 5.79 1.80
CA LEU A 6 -7.67 7.14 2.36
C LEU A 6 -6.48 7.92 1.79
N ARG A 7 -5.28 7.30 1.81
CA ARG A 7 -4.03 7.95 1.38
C ARG A 7 -2.95 6.91 1.07
N ILE A 8 -1.98 7.31 0.25
CA ILE A 8 -0.70 6.59 0.14
C ILE A 8 0.23 7.14 1.20
N GLU A 9 0.70 6.28 2.10
CA GLU A 9 1.63 6.64 3.18
C GLU A 9 3.09 6.58 2.70
N GLY A 10 3.40 5.69 1.75
CA GLY A 10 4.77 5.49 1.30
C GLY A 10 4.86 4.76 -0.03
N ARG A 11 6.04 4.84 -0.65
CA ARG A 11 6.39 4.12 -1.87
C ARG A 11 7.77 3.50 -1.68
N GLU A 12 7.95 2.27 -2.13
CA GLU A 12 9.24 1.58 -2.12
C GLU A 12 9.46 0.94 -3.49
N VAL A 13 10.71 0.97 -3.98
CA VAL A 13 11.14 0.19 -5.14
C VAL A 13 12.22 -0.78 -4.70
N LYS A 14 11.88 -2.08 -4.69
CA LYS A 14 12.85 -3.15 -4.43
C LYS A 14 13.50 -3.61 -5.71
N LYS A 15 14.82 -3.47 -5.76
CA LYS A 15 15.65 -4.02 -6.84
C LYS A 15 16.04 -5.45 -6.50
N LEU A 16 15.53 -6.38 -7.29
CA LEU A 16 15.95 -7.79 -7.31
C LEU A 16 16.96 -8.00 -8.44
N ARG A 17 17.59 -9.18 -8.47
CA ARG A 17 18.66 -9.51 -9.41
C ARG A 17 18.31 -9.28 -10.88
N ASN A 18 17.04 -9.43 -11.25
CA ASN A 18 16.55 -9.34 -12.63
C ASN A 18 15.24 -8.55 -12.78
N LYS A 19 14.77 -7.90 -11.71
CA LYS A 19 13.49 -7.19 -11.71
C LYS A 19 13.48 -6.05 -10.69
N GLU A 20 12.78 -4.98 -11.00
CA GLU A 20 12.41 -3.94 -10.03
C GLU A 20 10.92 -4.09 -9.70
N ILE A 21 10.58 -4.04 -8.42
CA ILE A 21 9.22 -4.13 -7.93
C ILE A 21 8.90 -2.83 -7.19
N ALA A 22 7.98 -2.05 -7.74
CA ALA A 22 7.42 -0.88 -7.07
C ALA A 22 6.24 -1.32 -6.20
N SER A 23 6.16 -0.78 -5.00
CA SER A 23 5.07 -1.02 -4.06
C SER A 23 4.68 0.27 -3.37
N VAL A 24 3.38 0.45 -3.15
CA VAL A 24 2.79 1.61 -2.49
C VAL A 24 2.08 1.16 -1.22
N LYS A 25 2.34 1.86 -0.12
CA LYS A 25 1.66 1.61 1.15
C LYS A 25 0.36 2.39 1.16
N VAL A 26 -0.77 1.69 1.01
CA VAL A 26 -2.11 2.30 1.01
C VAL A 26 -2.72 2.15 2.40
N VAL A 27 -3.18 3.28 2.95
CA VAL A 27 -3.97 3.32 4.17
C VAL A 27 -5.44 3.25 3.80
N TRP A 28 -6.16 2.36 4.45
CA TRP A 28 -7.58 2.11 4.28
C TRP A 28 -8.32 2.53 5.53
N GLY A 29 -9.40 3.28 5.34
CA GLY A 29 -10.35 3.60 6.38
C GLY A 29 -11.35 2.47 6.48
N GLY A 30 -11.47 1.88 7.67
CA GLY A 30 -12.46 0.86 7.94
C GLY A 30 -13.16 1.09 9.28
N PRO A 31 -14.21 0.32 9.55
CA PRO A 31 -14.98 0.45 10.79
C PRO A 31 -14.21 0.06 12.05
N ALA A 32 -13.12 -0.70 11.90
CA ALA A 32 -12.20 -1.04 12.99
C ALA A 32 -11.03 -0.06 13.13
N GLY A 33 -11.01 1.03 12.35
CA GLY A 33 -9.93 2.01 12.31
C GLY A 33 -9.17 2.04 10.98
N GLU A 34 -8.03 2.73 10.97
CA GLU A 34 -7.11 2.77 9.82
C GLU A 34 -6.31 1.46 9.76
N ASN A 35 -6.22 0.84 8.58
CA ASN A 35 -5.33 -0.29 8.32
C ASN A 35 -4.43 0.02 7.12
N ALA A 36 -3.20 -0.50 7.10
CA ALA A 36 -2.28 -0.26 5.99
C ALA A 36 -1.83 -1.58 5.34
N THR A 37 -1.79 -1.59 4.00
CA THR A 37 -1.27 -2.72 3.20
C THR A 37 -0.28 -2.20 2.16
N TRP A 38 0.59 -3.08 1.67
CA TRP A 38 1.48 -2.81 0.55
C TRP A 38 0.90 -3.40 -0.73
N GLU A 39 0.54 -2.53 -1.66
CA GLU A 39 0.05 -2.90 -3.00
C GLU A 39 1.16 -2.71 -4.04
N LEU A 40 1.16 -3.50 -5.10
CA LEU A 40 2.06 -3.27 -6.23
C LEU A 40 1.58 -2.04 -7.02
N GLU A 41 2.53 -1.20 -7.46
CA GLU A 41 2.23 -0.09 -8.39
C GLU A 41 1.98 -0.58 -9.81
#